data_AF-A0AAD6D944-F1
#
_entry.id   AF-A0AAD6D944-F1
#
_cell.length_a   1.000
_cell.length_b   1.000
_cell.length_c   1.000
_cell.angle_alpha   90.00
_cell.angle_beta   90.00
_cell.angle_gamma   90.00
#
_symmetry.space_group_name_H-M   'P 1'
#
loop_
_entity.id
_entity.type
_entity.pdbx_description
1 polymer ?
#
loop_
_entity_poly.entity_id
_entity_poly.type
_entity_poly.pdbx_seq_one_letter_code
_entity_poly.pdbx_strand_id
1 'polypeptide(L)'
;MLGILTLFYIAQVPPPFPFSLFSPEGAEWVAAKAPPDALDSPEAQPIDMPGVDHHHSTPRLPWPNQPYIALPPANVARQIFKVFFHSLHLFCEIFDEKEFMARFERDYPPKFQRSPSWWSCVNAALALAYTLENRFNPTAWMYWKNASLSLDSFLTGPPRLLSVQALLAMTLFSMATFHGQLLSTLMPLAIRTLQGLELPQGQSSPVQRRLCAIGSAIDIDRSLQLGVPPSQVFDTGLSTKFRNEIAELSPFYSPGRDIAGFNIYYSFTELTAIKGEIYRQLYSVKGQDKSDADVIATVSDLDSLLQEWTNSVPQGYVPDPFCGQSQSFCPDNTRPFMSRELCAKAARATMQLALCIPKDHPLCLGTVIYFVVFAMMIMAILIIQDPYTVEGQRDVELMKRVEMSWAELSSENFDEALIQLIHNCSQYREIAEKEIFKAMTMRCSGSSLSQTM
;
A
#
# COMPACT_ATOMS: atom_id res chain seq x y z
N MET A 1 30.72 -19.02 -10.47
CA MET A 1 31.11 -18.91 -11.91
C MET A 1 30.64 -20.12 -12.71
N LEU A 2 30.90 -21.37 -12.26
CA LEU A 2 30.38 -22.60 -12.89
C LEU A 2 28.84 -22.66 -13.02
N GLY A 3 28.08 -22.29 -11.99
CA GLY A 3 26.60 -22.31 -12.05
C GLY A 3 25.97 -21.34 -13.05
N ILE A 4 26.63 -20.20 -13.35
CA ILE A 4 26.15 -19.24 -14.35
C ILE A 4 26.41 -19.77 -15.77
N LEU A 5 27.55 -20.44 -15.99
CA LEU A 5 27.87 -21.07 -17.28
C LEU A 5 26.93 -22.24 -17.61
N THR A 6 26.48 -23.00 -16.60
CA THR A 6 25.48 -24.06 -16.78
C THR A 6 24.10 -23.49 -17.14
N LEU A 7 23.68 -22.39 -16.49
CA LEU A 7 22.45 -21.67 -16.85
C LEU A 7 22.52 -21.08 -18.27
N PHE A 8 23.68 -20.60 -18.69
CA PHE A 8 23.93 -20.13 -20.06
C PHE A 8 23.90 -21.27 -21.10
N TYR A 9 24.43 -22.44 -20.78
CA TYR A 9 24.40 -23.60 -21.67
C TYR A 9 22.98 -24.14 -21.85
N ILE A 10 22.17 -24.15 -20.78
CA ILE A 10 20.73 -24.47 -20.85
C ILE A 10 19.97 -23.42 -21.68
N ALA A 11 20.35 -22.13 -21.60
CA ALA A 11 19.75 -21.06 -22.40
C ALA A 11 20.08 -21.10 -23.91
N GLN A 12 21.06 -21.90 -24.33
CA GLN A 12 21.34 -22.17 -25.75
C GLN A 12 20.45 -23.26 -26.35
N VAL A 13 19.70 -23.98 -25.52
CA VAL A 13 18.56 -24.81 -25.93
C VAL A 13 17.37 -23.85 -26.08
N PRO A 14 16.62 -23.87 -27.20
CA PRO A 14 15.66 -22.80 -27.53
C PRO A 14 14.67 -22.54 -26.39
N PRO A 15 14.71 -21.36 -25.74
CA PRO A 15 13.76 -21.00 -24.69
C PRO A 15 12.49 -20.35 -25.25
N PRO A 16 11.38 -20.33 -24.48
CA PRO A 16 11.33 -20.74 -23.06
C PRO A 16 10.44 -21.97 -22.82
N PHE A 17 10.95 -22.93 -22.06
CA PHE A 17 10.09 -23.88 -21.34
C PHE A 17 9.39 -23.12 -20.20
N PRO A 18 8.07 -23.23 -20.01
CA PRO A 18 7.32 -22.45 -19.02
C PRO A 18 7.44 -22.98 -17.57
N PHE A 19 8.40 -23.85 -17.28
CA PHE A 19 8.54 -24.55 -16.01
C PHE A 19 10.00 -24.67 -15.57
N SER A 20 10.22 -24.83 -14.27
CA SER A 20 11.55 -25.10 -13.72
C SER A 20 11.96 -26.54 -14.03
N LEU A 21 13.22 -26.79 -14.38
CA LEU A 21 13.75 -28.15 -14.55
C LEU A 21 13.59 -29.01 -13.27
N PHE A 22 13.55 -28.35 -12.11
CA PHE A 22 13.40 -28.97 -10.80
C PHE A 22 11.94 -29.01 -10.31
N SER A 23 10.97 -28.57 -11.12
CA SER A 23 9.56 -28.78 -10.81
C SER A 23 9.12 -30.18 -11.25
N PRO A 24 7.95 -30.66 -10.79
CA PRO A 24 7.38 -31.92 -11.27
C PRO A 24 7.28 -31.96 -12.81
N GLU A 25 6.88 -30.87 -13.43
CA GLU A 25 6.78 -30.73 -14.90
C GLU A 25 8.17 -30.78 -15.57
N GLY A 26 9.20 -30.22 -14.91
CA GLY A 26 10.58 -30.34 -15.34
C GLY A 26 11.10 -31.78 -15.27
N ALA A 27 10.78 -32.49 -14.19
CA ALA A 27 11.14 -33.89 -14.02
C ALA A 27 10.45 -34.78 -15.07
N GLU A 28 9.16 -34.56 -15.32
CA GLU A 28 8.39 -35.24 -16.38
C GLU A 28 8.97 -34.93 -17.77
N TRP A 29 9.36 -33.68 -18.02
CA TRP A 29 9.98 -33.30 -19.29
C TRP A 29 11.34 -33.96 -19.49
N VAL A 30 12.19 -34.01 -18.46
CA VAL A 30 13.47 -34.73 -18.50
C VAL A 30 13.23 -36.20 -18.75
N ALA A 31 12.26 -36.80 -18.06
CA ALA A 31 11.91 -38.20 -18.24
C ALA A 31 11.44 -38.48 -19.69
N ALA A 32 10.66 -37.58 -20.28
CA ALA A 32 10.18 -37.70 -21.66
C ALA A 32 11.28 -37.51 -22.73
N LYS A 33 12.43 -36.92 -22.37
CA LYS A 33 13.57 -36.71 -23.27
C LYS A 33 14.72 -37.69 -23.06
N ALA A 34 14.68 -38.45 -21.97
CA ALA A 34 15.65 -39.49 -21.69
C ALA A 34 15.40 -40.75 -22.57
N PRO A 35 16.44 -41.48 -22.98
CA PRO A 35 16.29 -42.79 -23.62
C PRO A 35 15.51 -43.76 -22.71
N PRO A 36 14.73 -44.71 -23.26
CA PRO A 36 13.86 -45.60 -22.49
C PRO A 36 14.56 -46.35 -21.36
N ASP A 37 15.85 -46.65 -21.53
CA ASP A 37 16.64 -47.47 -20.58
C ASP A 37 17.47 -46.62 -19.59
N ALA A 38 17.44 -45.29 -19.71
CA ALA A 38 18.31 -44.40 -18.91
C ALA A 38 17.73 -44.10 -17.51
N LEU A 39 16.42 -44.26 -17.32
CA LEU A 39 15.73 -43.97 -16.05
C LEU A 39 15.56 -45.21 -15.15
N ASP A 40 15.85 -46.41 -15.67
CA ASP A 40 15.79 -47.68 -14.92
C ASP A 40 17.09 -47.95 -14.13
N SER A 41 18.09 -47.07 -14.27
CA SER A 41 19.32 -47.10 -13.46
C SER A 41 19.02 -46.73 -12.00
N PRO A 42 19.58 -47.44 -11.00
CA PRO A 42 19.49 -47.03 -9.59
C PRO A 42 20.11 -45.65 -9.31
N GLU A 43 20.90 -45.11 -10.23
CA GLU A 43 21.49 -43.76 -10.17
C GLU A 43 20.55 -42.68 -10.73
N ALA A 44 19.49 -43.07 -11.44
CA ALA A 44 18.48 -42.19 -12.02
C ALA A 44 17.29 -41.92 -11.08
N GLN A 45 17.38 -42.33 -9.81
CA GLN A 45 16.37 -41.94 -8.82
C GLN A 45 16.23 -40.41 -8.78
N PRO A 46 15.01 -39.88 -8.58
CA PRO A 46 14.82 -38.44 -8.41
C PRO A 46 15.81 -37.94 -7.37
N ILE A 47 16.66 -36.99 -7.76
CA ILE A 47 17.59 -36.37 -6.82
C ILE A 47 16.71 -35.68 -5.78
N ASP A 48 16.62 -36.27 -4.58
CA ASP A 48 15.92 -35.68 -3.46
C ASP A 48 16.72 -34.45 -3.02
N MET A 49 16.35 -33.30 -3.58
CA MET A 49 17.08 -32.06 -3.37
C MET A 49 16.78 -31.56 -1.96
N PRO A 50 17.79 -31.44 -1.08
CA PRO A 50 17.57 -30.92 0.27
C PRO A 50 16.93 -29.52 0.21
N GLY A 51 15.76 -29.37 0.83
CA GLY A 51 15.01 -28.11 0.86
C GLY A 51 13.86 -27.97 -0.14
N VAL A 52 13.62 -28.97 -0.99
CA VAL A 52 12.36 -29.09 -1.77
C VAL A 52 11.46 -30.08 -1.02
N ASP A 53 10.85 -29.62 0.07
CA ASP A 53 10.03 -30.49 0.92
C ASP A 53 8.76 -30.94 0.17
N HIS A 54 8.82 -32.13 -0.45
CA HIS A 54 7.65 -32.80 -1.04
C HIS A 54 6.72 -33.40 0.02
N HIS A 55 7.15 -33.45 1.29
CA HIS A 55 6.37 -33.97 2.41
C HIS A 55 6.04 -32.88 3.43
N HIS A 56 4.76 -32.50 3.51
CA HIS A 56 4.20 -31.38 4.28
C HIS A 56 4.20 -31.54 5.83
N SER A 57 5.13 -32.31 6.39
CA SER A 57 5.22 -32.49 7.84
C SER A 57 6.09 -31.39 8.45
N THR A 58 5.51 -30.20 8.66
CA THR A 58 6.17 -29.11 9.39
C THR A 58 6.57 -29.58 10.80
N PRO A 59 7.85 -29.58 11.18
CA PRO A 59 8.28 -29.88 12.54
C PRO A 59 7.60 -28.91 13.51
N ARG A 60 6.97 -29.43 14.57
CA ARG A 60 6.41 -28.58 15.63
C ARG A 60 7.56 -27.96 16.41
N LEU A 61 7.76 -26.65 16.29
CA LEU A 61 8.72 -25.96 17.15
C LEU A 61 8.25 -26.01 18.62
N PRO A 62 9.18 -26.15 19.59
CA PRO A 62 8.87 -26.43 21.00
C PRO A 62 8.41 -25.23 21.83
N TRP A 63 8.05 -24.09 21.22
CA TRP A 63 7.76 -22.87 21.97
C TRP A 63 6.34 -22.89 22.58
N PRO A 64 6.19 -22.54 23.87
CA PRO A 64 4.87 -22.38 24.46
C PRO A 64 4.18 -21.16 23.86
N ASN A 65 3.22 -21.38 22.97
CA ASN A 65 2.35 -20.33 22.41
C ASN A 65 1.29 -19.91 23.42
N GLN A 66 1.71 -19.26 24.50
CA GLN A 66 0.79 -18.61 25.43
C GLN A 66 0.34 -17.26 24.84
N PRO A 67 -0.97 -17.02 24.72
CA PRO A 67 -1.46 -15.75 24.23
C PRO A 67 -1.18 -14.64 25.24
N TYR A 68 -0.84 -13.45 24.75
CA TYR A 68 -0.62 -12.23 25.53
C TYR A 68 -1.91 -11.70 26.16
N ILE A 69 -3.06 -11.97 25.54
CA ILE A 69 -4.38 -11.64 26.05
C ILE A 69 -5.39 -12.75 25.70
N ALA A 70 -6.32 -13.02 26.60
CA ALA A 70 -7.42 -13.94 26.36
C ALA A 70 -8.39 -13.37 25.31
N LEU A 71 -8.98 -14.26 24.51
CA LEU A 71 -10.04 -13.87 23.59
C LEU A 71 -11.29 -13.45 24.37
N PRO A 72 -12.03 -12.41 23.90
CA PRO A 72 -13.19 -11.92 24.61
C PRO A 72 -14.35 -12.94 24.54
N PRO A 73 -15.35 -12.85 25.44
CA PRO A 73 -16.56 -13.67 25.33
C PRO A 73 -17.24 -13.54 23.96
N ALA A 74 -17.87 -14.60 23.46
CA ALA A 74 -18.40 -14.65 22.08
C ALA A 74 -19.40 -13.52 21.77
N ASN A 75 -20.25 -13.13 22.72
CA ASN A 75 -21.17 -12.02 22.57
C ASN A 75 -20.46 -10.67 22.38
N VAL A 76 -19.34 -10.46 23.08
CA VAL A 76 -18.52 -9.24 22.99
C VAL A 76 -17.73 -9.24 21.67
N ALA A 77 -17.04 -10.34 21.34
CA ALA A 77 -16.36 -10.50 20.06
C ALA A 77 -17.29 -10.22 18.87
N ARG A 78 -18.52 -10.74 18.91
CA ARG A 78 -19.51 -10.50 17.85
C ARG A 78 -19.82 -9.02 17.64
N GLN A 79 -19.92 -8.24 18.71
CA GLN A 79 -20.16 -6.79 18.61
C GLN A 79 -18.93 -6.09 18.02
N ILE A 80 -17.74 -6.45 18.47
CA ILE A 80 -16.47 -5.91 17.96
C ILE A 80 -16.33 -6.20 16.46
N PHE A 81 -16.63 -7.44 16.01
CA PHE A 81 -16.55 -7.79 14.59
C PHE A 81 -17.58 -7.06 13.74
N LYS A 82 -18.77 -6.75 14.26
CA LYS A 82 -19.73 -5.90 13.55
C LYS A 82 -19.19 -4.49 13.32
N VAL A 83 -18.55 -3.89 14.33
CA VAL A 83 -17.89 -2.58 14.20
C VAL A 83 -16.74 -2.66 13.20
N PHE A 84 -15.91 -3.70 13.30
CA PHE A 84 -14.85 -3.99 12.35
C PHE A 84 -15.37 -4.00 10.91
N PHE A 85 -16.34 -4.85 10.58
CA PHE A 85 -16.84 -4.97 9.21
C PHE A 85 -17.55 -3.71 8.74
N HIS A 86 -18.30 -3.03 9.62
CA HIS A 86 -18.95 -1.78 9.28
C HIS A 86 -17.96 -0.67 8.89
N SER A 87 -16.84 -0.55 9.61
CA SER A 87 -15.89 0.55 9.44
C SER A 87 -14.76 0.25 8.44
N LEU A 88 -14.32 -1.02 8.33
CA LEU A 88 -13.17 -1.41 7.50
C LEU A 88 -13.52 -1.84 6.09
N HIS A 89 -14.72 -2.37 5.82
CA HIS A 89 -15.10 -2.82 4.46
C HIS A 89 -15.05 -1.69 3.43
N LEU A 90 -15.30 -0.44 3.84
CA LEU A 90 -15.19 0.73 2.97
C LEU A 90 -13.75 1.03 2.53
N PHE A 91 -12.75 0.55 3.28
CA PHE A 91 -11.34 0.88 3.06
C PHE A 91 -10.56 -0.32 2.52
N CYS A 92 -10.79 -1.52 3.06
CA CYS A 92 -9.99 -2.70 2.76
C CYS A 92 -10.72 -4.01 3.12
N GLU A 93 -11.27 -4.69 2.10
CA GLU A 93 -11.99 -5.97 2.25
C GLU A 93 -11.03 -7.18 2.32
N ILE A 94 -10.23 -7.26 3.38
CA ILE A 94 -9.34 -8.41 3.60
C ILE A 94 -10.16 -9.68 3.85
N PHE A 95 -11.26 -9.57 4.61
CA PHE A 95 -12.15 -10.67 4.97
C PHE A 95 -13.54 -10.48 4.34
N ASP A 96 -14.11 -11.57 3.83
CA ASP A 96 -15.53 -11.61 3.52
C ASP A 96 -16.34 -11.71 4.82
N GLU A 97 -17.23 -10.76 5.08
CA GLU A 97 -17.99 -10.70 6.35
C GLU A 97 -18.84 -11.94 6.55
N LYS A 98 -19.52 -12.42 5.50
CA LYS A 98 -20.43 -13.57 5.62
C LYS A 98 -19.65 -14.83 5.95
N GLU A 99 -18.55 -15.08 5.24
CA GLU A 99 -17.68 -16.24 5.46
C GLU A 99 -17.00 -16.17 6.84
N PHE A 100 -16.46 -15.00 7.19
CA PHE A 100 -15.79 -14.81 8.48
C PHE A 100 -16.76 -14.99 9.65
N MET A 101 -17.94 -14.37 9.59
CA MET A 101 -18.94 -14.45 10.66
C MET A 101 -19.54 -15.87 10.76
N ALA A 102 -19.80 -16.55 9.64
CA ALA A 102 -20.26 -17.94 9.66
C ALA A 102 -19.23 -18.87 10.33
N ARG A 103 -17.95 -18.68 10.05
CA ARG A 103 -16.87 -19.46 10.70
C ARG A 103 -16.71 -19.08 12.17
N PHE A 104 -16.84 -17.82 12.52
CA PHE A 104 -16.84 -17.34 13.90
C PHE A 104 -17.94 -18.03 14.72
N GLU A 105 -19.19 -18.06 14.23
CA GLU A 105 -20.31 -18.70 14.95
C GLU A 105 -20.11 -20.20 15.18
N ARG A 106 -19.39 -20.88 14.27
CA ARG A 106 -19.12 -22.32 14.37
C ARG A 106 -17.93 -22.67 15.28
N ASP A 107 -16.84 -21.90 15.17
CA ASP A 107 -15.52 -22.32 15.66
C ASP A 107 -14.93 -21.41 16.77
N TYR A 108 -15.71 -20.48 17.34
CA TYR A 108 -15.22 -19.59 18.41
C TYR A 108 -15.33 -20.22 19.82
N PRO A 109 -14.29 -20.12 20.68
CA PRO A 109 -12.99 -19.49 20.43
C PRO A 109 -12.08 -20.36 19.54
N PRO A 110 -11.37 -19.76 18.56
CA PRO A 110 -10.42 -20.49 17.73
C PRO A 110 -9.30 -21.10 18.57
N LYS A 111 -8.90 -22.32 18.21
CA LYS A 111 -7.76 -23.01 18.84
C LYS A 111 -6.54 -22.91 17.93
N PHE A 112 -5.45 -22.32 18.44
CA PHE A 112 -4.19 -22.17 17.72
C PHE A 112 -3.71 -23.52 17.11
N GLN A 113 -3.75 -24.60 17.88
CA GLN A 113 -3.26 -25.92 17.45
C GLN A 113 -4.05 -26.52 16.29
N ARG A 114 -5.32 -26.12 16.11
CA ARG A 114 -6.18 -26.63 15.04
C ARG A 114 -5.98 -25.83 13.76
N SER A 115 -5.83 -24.51 13.86
CA SER A 115 -5.63 -23.64 12.71
C SER A 115 -4.92 -22.35 13.13
N PRO A 116 -3.58 -22.29 13.00
CA PRO A 116 -2.80 -21.09 13.29
C PRO A 116 -3.28 -19.89 12.46
N SER A 117 -3.49 -20.09 11.16
CA SER A 117 -3.95 -19.03 10.25
C SER A 117 -5.30 -18.44 10.67
N TRP A 118 -6.31 -19.27 11.00
CA TRP A 118 -7.61 -18.76 11.43
C TRP A 118 -7.52 -18.04 12.78
N TRP A 119 -6.79 -18.61 13.73
CA TRP A 119 -6.56 -17.97 15.01
C TRP A 119 -5.87 -16.61 14.85
N SER A 120 -4.92 -16.50 13.92
CA SER A 120 -4.26 -15.23 13.58
C SER A 120 -5.22 -14.24 12.92
N CYS A 121 -6.06 -14.66 11.98
CA CYS A 121 -7.10 -13.80 11.38
C CYS A 121 -8.03 -13.19 12.43
N VAL A 122 -8.51 -14.00 13.39
CA VAL A 122 -9.41 -13.52 14.47
C VAL A 122 -8.70 -12.49 15.34
N ASN A 123 -7.45 -12.74 15.75
CA ASN A 123 -6.69 -11.80 16.56
C ASN A 123 -6.32 -10.52 15.78
N ALA A 124 -5.96 -10.63 14.50
CA ALA A 124 -5.66 -9.46 13.66
C ALA A 124 -6.91 -8.60 13.43
N ALA A 125 -8.08 -9.22 13.22
CA ALA A 125 -9.35 -8.52 13.11
C ALA A 125 -9.72 -7.80 14.43
N LEU A 126 -9.52 -8.45 15.59
CA LEU A 126 -9.70 -7.80 16.89
C LEU A 126 -8.73 -6.62 17.05
N ALA A 127 -7.45 -6.79 16.72
CA ALA A 127 -6.46 -5.71 16.80
C ALA A 127 -6.90 -4.48 16.00
N LEU A 128 -7.27 -4.68 14.73
CA LEU A 128 -7.79 -3.61 13.87
C LEU A 128 -9.08 -2.98 14.42
N ALA A 129 -9.99 -3.79 14.97
CA ALA A 129 -11.24 -3.28 15.56
C ALA A 129 -10.99 -2.38 16.78
N TYR A 130 -10.05 -2.75 17.65
CA TYR A 130 -9.67 -1.90 18.79
C TYR A 130 -8.96 -0.63 18.32
N THR A 131 -8.16 -0.69 17.25
CA THR A 131 -7.57 0.50 16.61
C THR A 131 -8.65 1.42 16.01
N LEU A 132 -9.79 0.87 15.59
CA LEU A 132 -10.94 1.65 15.11
C LEU A 132 -11.65 2.44 16.23
N GLU A 133 -11.69 1.90 17.44
CA GLU A 133 -12.26 2.59 18.61
C GLU A 133 -11.29 3.61 19.18
N ASN A 134 -10.04 3.20 19.38
CA ASN A 134 -8.95 4.06 19.83
C ASN A 134 -7.64 3.54 19.21
N ARG A 135 -7.02 4.36 18.34
CA ARG A 135 -5.85 3.95 17.56
C ARG A 135 -4.72 3.36 18.40
N PHE A 136 -4.43 3.98 19.54
CA PHE A 136 -3.33 3.59 20.43
C PHE A 136 -3.79 2.72 21.59
N ASN A 137 -4.90 2.01 21.42
CA ASN A 137 -5.39 1.10 22.44
C ASN A 137 -4.34 0.00 22.71
N PRO A 138 -3.81 -0.12 23.95
CA PRO A 138 -2.81 -1.14 24.28
C PRO A 138 -3.35 -2.56 24.11
N THR A 139 -4.66 -2.76 24.24
CA THR A 139 -5.33 -4.03 23.96
C THR A 139 -5.20 -4.43 22.49
N ALA A 140 -5.24 -3.46 21.57
CA ALA A 140 -5.05 -3.72 20.15
C ALA A 140 -3.68 -4.36 19.86
N TRP A 141 -2.63 -3.85 20.51
CA TRP A 141 -1.28 -4.41 20.45
C TRP A 141 -1.17 -5.82 21.02
N MET A 142 -1.91 -6.14 22.09
CA MET A 142 -1.92 -7.50 22.63
C MET A 142 -2.56 -8.49 21.66
N TYR A 143 -3.65 -8.11 20.98
CA TYR A 143 -4.23 -8.94 19.93
C TYR A 143 -3.34 -9.03 18.70
N TRP A 144 -2.64 -7.96 18.31
CA TRP A 144 -1.65 -8.05 17.23
C TRP A 144 -0.50 -9.01 17.59
N LYS A 145 0.04 -8.91 18.82
CA LYS A 145 1.07 -9.83 19.33
C LYS A 145 0.58 -11.27 19.36
N ASN A 146 -0.67 -11.49 19.78
CA ASN A 146 -1.29 -12.79 19.60
C ASN A 146 -1.18 -13.21 18.13
N ALA A 147 -1.78 -12.48 17.18
CA ALA A 147 -1.76 -12.84 15.76
C ALA A 147 -0.36 -13.22 15.23
N SER A 148 0.68 -12.49 15.66
CA SER A 148 2.08 -12.74 15.29
C SER A 148 2.67 -14.09 15.78
N LEU A 149 2.09 -14.73 16.80
CA LEU A 149 2.50 -16.07 17.26
C LEU A 149 2.33 -17.14 16.15
N SER A 150 1.56 -16.85 15.10
CA SER A 150 1.40 -17.75 13.95
C SER A 150 2.42 -17.53 12.84
N LEU A 151 3.30 -16.52 12.92
CA LEU A 151 4.26 -16.17 11.86
C LEU A 151 5.20 -17.34 11.53
N ASP A 152 5.68 -18.07 12.52
CA ASP A 152 6.50 -19.26 12.31
C ASP A 152 5.79 -20.31 11.44
N SER A 153 4.52 -20.56 11.71
CA SER A 153 3.70 -21.47 10.89
C SER A 153 3.47 -20.96 9.47
N PHE A 154 3.59 -19.65 9.24
CA PHE A 154 3.46 -19.06 7.90
C PHE A 154 4.78 -19.14 7.12
N LEU A 155 5.91 -19.06 7.83
CA LEU A 155 7.25 -19.15 7.26
C LEU A 155 7.65 -20.59 6.91
N THR A 156 7.26 -21.54 7.75
CA THR A 156 7.64 -22.96 7.61
C THR A 156 6.58 -23.80 6.90
N GLY A 157 5.33 -23.33 6.86
CA GLY A 157 4.20 -24.04 6.25
C GLY A 157 3.97 -23.64 4.79
N PRO A 158 3.18 -24.45 4.04
CA PRO A 158 2.76 -24.08 2.70
C PRO A 158 1.90 -22.81 2.72
N PRO A 159 1.93 -22.00 1.65
CA PRO A 159 1.12 -20.79 1.55
C PRO A 159 -0.37 -21.13 1.60
N ARG A 160 -1.12 -20.36 2.40
CA ARG A 160 -2.58 -20.53 2.58
C ARG A 160 -3.27 -19.17 2.50
N LEU A 161 -4.48 -19.17 1.95
CA LEU A 161 -5.30 -17.95 1.82
C LEU A 161 -5.45 -17.20 3.16
N LEU A 162 -5.77 -17.93 4.23
CA LEU A 162 -5.92 -17.36 5.58
C LEU A 162 -4.60 -16.77 6.11
N SER A 163 -3.46 -17.37 5.77
CA SER A 163 -2.16 -16.83 6.18
C SER A 163 -1.90 -15.49 5.48
N VAL A 164 -2.24 -15.36 4.19
CA VAL A 164 -2.17 -14.08 3.47
C VAL A 164 -3.10 -13.04 4.08
N GLN A 165 -4.36 -13.40 4.36
CA GLN A 165 -5.32 -12.48 4.99
C GLN A 165 -4.84 -12.02 6.37
N ALA A 166 -4.29 -12.93 7.19
CA ALA A 166 -3.71 -12.56 8.48
C ALA A 166 -2.50 -11.62 8.32
N LEU A 167 -1.58 -11.91 7.39
CA LEU A 167 -0.41 -11.07 7.11
C LEU A 167 -0.81 -9.68 6.61
N LEU A 168 -1.77 -9.58 5.68
CA LEU A 168 -2.30 -8.30 5.21
C LEU A 168 -3.01 -7.52 6.32
N ALA A 169 -3.78 -8.19 7.18
CA ALA A 169 -4.43 -7.53 8.32
C ALA A 169 -3.40 -7.00 9.34
N MET A 170 -2.35 -7.77 9.64
CA MET A 170 -1.24 -7.32 10.49
C MET A 170 -0.43 -6.16 9.85
N THR A 171 -0.29 -6.18 8.52
CA THR A 171 0.33 -5.10 7.73
C THR A 171 -0.50 -3.82 7.83
N LEU A 172 -1.82 -3.94 7.65
CA LEU A 172 -2.75 -2.81 7.79
C LEU A 172 -2.75 -2.23 9.20
N PHE A 173 -2.68 -3.08 10.23
CA PHE A 173 -2.51 -2.63 11.62
C PHE A 173 -1.22 -1.82 11.79
N SER A 174 -0.11 -2.30 11.22
CA SER A 174 1.19 -1.62 11.30
C SER A 174 1.16 -0.24 10.61
N MET A 175 0.45 -0.14 9.48
CA MET A 175 0.21 1.12 8.80
C MET A 175 -0.65 2.08 9.64
N ALA A 176 -1.76 1.58 10.19
CA ALA A 176 -2.68 2.37 11.02
C ALA A 176 -2.01 2.96 12.27
N THR A 177 -1.05 2.23 12.83
CA THR A 177 -0.32 2.58 14.06
C THR A 177 1.05 3.21 13.77
N PHE A 178 1.38 3.57 12.53
CA PHE A 178 2.65 4.20 12.15
C PHE A 178 3.93 3.39 12.43
N HIS A 179 3.83 2.07 12.57
CA HIS A 179 4.97 1.19 12.80
C HIS A 179 5.66 0.80 11.49
N GLY A 180 6.44 1.73 10.95
CA GLY A 180 7.07 1.63 9.62
C GLY A 180 7.98 0.40 9.44
N GLN A 181 8.79 0.04 10.44
CA GLN A 181 9.69 -1.12 10.36
C GLN A 181 8.91 -2.44 10.30
N LEU A 182 7.83 -2.52 11.07
CA LEU A 182 6.97 -3.69 11.10
C LEU A 182 6.25 -3.86 9.77
N LEU A 183 5.73 -2.75 9.21
CA LEU A 183 5.16 -2.70 7.87
C LEU A 183 6.16 -3.20 6.81
N SER A 184 7.40 -2.69 6.81
CA SER A 184 8.46 -3.10 5.87
C SER A 184 8.86 -4.57 5.99
N THR A 185 8.61 -5.22 7.13
CA THR A 185 8.93 -6.64 7.34
C THR A 185 7.76 -7.54 6.93
N LEU A 186 6.53 -7.16 7.27
CA LEU A 186 5.33 -7.96 6.99
C LEU A 186 4.89 -7.87 5.53
N MET A 187 5.05 -6.71 4.88
CA MET A 187 4.59 -6.51 3.52
C MET A 187 5.24 -7.48 2.52
N PRO A 188 6.59 -7.62 2.47
CA PRO A 188 7.21 -8.58 1.55
C PRO A 188 6.82 -10.03 1.86
N LEU A 189 6.63 -10.36 3.13
CA LEU A 189 6.17 -11.69 3.55
C LEU A 189 4.74 -11.98 3.07
N ALA A 190 3.85 -10.98 3.15
CA ALA A 190 2.49 -11.07 2.64
C ALA A 190 2.47 -11.27 1.12
N ILE A 191 3.22 -10.46 0.37
CA ILE A 191 3.34 -10.57 -1.10
C ILE A 191 3.90 -11.93 -1.50
N ARG A 192 4.99 -12.37 -0.87
CA ARG A 192 5.61 -13.67 -1.20
C ARG A 192 4.69 -14.84 -0.90
N THR A 193 3.95 -14.78 0.20
CA THR A 193 2.96 -15.82 0.55
C THR A 193 1.80 -15.82 -0.43
N LEU A 194 1.36 -14.65 -0.88
CA LEU A 194 0.31 -14.49 -1.90
C LEU A 194 0.74 -15.05 -3.26
N GLN A 195 1.94 -14.73 -3.73
CA GLN A 195 2.50 -15.29 -4.96
C GLN A 195 2.61 -16.82 -4.90
N GLY A 196 2.91 -17.37 -3.72
CA GLY A 196 2.91 -18.82 -3.51
C GLY A 196 1.53 -19.50 -3.61
N LEU A 197 0.42 -18.73 -3.64
CA LEU A 197 -0.92 -19.29 -3.86
C LEU A 197 -1.27 -19.47 -5.34
N GLU A 198 -0.50 -18.88 -6.26
CA GLU A 198 -0.80 -18.92 -7.69
C GLU A 198 -0.55 -20.33 -8.25
N LEU A 199 -1.62 -20.99 -8.73
CA LEU A 199 -1.55 -22.30 -9.36
C LEU A 199 -1.06 -22.17 -10.82
N PRO A 200 -0.33 -23.16 -11.38
CA PRO A 200 0.18 -23.15 -12.75
C PRO A 200 -0.86 -22.98 -13.87
N GLN A 201 -2.16 -23.09 -13.56
CA GLN A 201 -3.27 -23.09 -14.53
C GLN A 201 -3.94 -21.72 -14.73
N GLY A 202 -3.39 -20.63 -14.18
CA GLY A 202 -3.77 -19.26 -14.54
C GLY A 202 -5.17 -18.80 -14.14
N GLN A 203 -5.91 -19.55 -13.30
CA GLN A 203 -7.20 -19.11 -12.76
C GLN A 203 -7.06 -18.73 -11.29
N SER A 204 -6.83 -17.43 -11.03
CA SER A 204 -6.86 -16.86 -9.69
C SER A 204 -8.32 -16.72 -9.22
N SER A 205 -8.62 -17.22 -8.01
CA SER A 205 -9.94 -17.03 -7.39
C SER A 205 -10.23 -15.53 -7.18
N PRO A 206 -11.52 -15.11 -7.15
CA PRO A 206 -11.86 -13.70 -6.90
C PRO A 206 -11.24 -13.15 -5.61
N VAL A 207 -11.16 -13.96 -4.55
CA VAL A 207 -10.55 -13.57 -3.28
C VAL A 207 -9.05 -13.35 -3.43
N GLN A 208 -8.33 -14.23 -4.15
CA GLN A 208 -6.89 -14.05 -4.39
C GLN A 208 -6.62 -12.76 -5.17
N ARG A 209 -7.39 -12.49 -6.23
CA ARG A 209 -7.25 -11.24 -7.00
C ARG A 209 -7.53 -10.01 -6.12
N ARG A 210 -8.53 -10.08 -5.24
CA ARG A 210 -8.83 -9.00 -4.30
C ARG A 210 -7.68 -8.72 -3.33
N LEU A 211 -7.11 -9.78 -2.74
CA LEU A 211 -5.96 -9.67 -1.83
C LEU A 211 -4.71 -9.19 -2.56
N CYS A 212 -4.55 -9.55 -3.84
CA CYS A 212 -3.49 -9.03 -4.71
C CYS A 212 -3.64 -7.52 -4.88
N ALA A 213 -4.80 -7.03 -5.28
CA ALA A 213 -5.01 -5.59 -5.44
C ALA A 213 -4.78 -4.79 -4.14
N ILE A 214 -5.27 -5.30 -3.00
CA ILE A 214 -5.02 -4.70 -1.68
C ILE A 214 -3.53 -4.67 -1.37
N GLY A 215 -2.84 -5.81 -1.55
CA GLY A 215 -1.41 -5.92 -1.27
C GLY A 215 -0.58 -5.01 -2.17
N SER A 216 -0.86 -4.98 -3.47
CA SER A 216 -0.20 -4.11 -4.44
C SER A 216 -0.37 -2.65 -4.10
N ALA A 217 -1.57 -2.22 -3.68
CA ALA A 217 -1.85 -0.84 -3.34
C ALA A 217 -1.05 -0.37 -2.13
N ILE A 218 -1.01 -1.18 -1.07
CA ILE A 218 -0.23 -0.88 0.13
C ILE A 218 1.28 -0.82 -0.19
N ASP A 219 1.78 -1.80 -0.95
CA ASP A 219 3.20 -1.91 -1.30
C ASP A 219 3.65 -0.71 -2.15
N ILE A 220 2.88 -0.34 -3.19
CA ILE A 220 3.25 0.76 -4.08
C ILE A 220 3.17 2.13 -3.39
N ASP A 221 2.16 2.35 -2.54
CA ASP A 221 2.06 3.59 -1.77
C ASP A 221 3.26 3.73 -0.84
N ARG A 222 3.67 2.64 -0.18
CA ARG A 222 4.84 2.64 0.69
C ARG A 222 6.14 2.89 -0.10
N SER A 223 6.28 2.28 -1.27
CA SER A 223 7.43 2.49 -2.15
C SER A 223 7.56 3.92 -2.64
N LEU A 224 6.47 4.54 -3.06
CA LEU A 224 6.46 5.95 -3.48
C LEU A 224 6.76 6.88 -2.29
N GLN A 225 6.26 6.57 -1.10
CA GLN A 225 6.50 7.38 0.10
C GLN A 225 7.95 7.35 0.58
N LEU A 226 8.60 6.18 0.56
CA LEU A 226 9.95 6.03 1.11
C LEU A 226 11.06 5.98 0.06
N GLY A 227 10.72 5.92 -1.23
CA GLY A 227 11.69 5.67 -2.29
C GLY A 227 12.31 4.28 -2.23
N VAL A 228 11.64 3.31 -1.59
CA VAL A 228 12.11 1.92 -1.49
C VAL A 228 11.50 1.06 -2.60
N PRO A 229 12.21 0.04 -3.10
CA PRO A 229 11.64 -0.88 -4.09
C PRO A 229 10.38 -1.60 -3.59
N PRO A 230 9.34 -1.73 -4.42
CA PRO A 230 8.18 -2.53 -4.08
C PRO A 230 8.57 -4.01 -4.00
N SER A 231 7.90 -4.72 -3.10
CA SER A 231 8.01 -6.17 -2.94
C SER A 231 7.44 -6.92 -4.14
N GLN A 232 6.37 -6.38 -4.74
CA GLN A 232 5.75 -6.90 -5.94
C GLN A 232 6.42 -6.36 -7.21
N VAL A 233 6.68 -7.25 -8.17
CA VAL A 233 7.20 -6.85 -9.47
C VAL A 233 6.06 -6.32 -10.34
N PHE A 234 6.07 -5.01 -10.61
CA PHE A 234 5.17 -4.37 -11.57
C PHE A 234 5.81 -4.39 -12.97
N ASP A 235 5.66 -5.49 -13.71
CA ASP A 235 6.11 -5.54 -15.11
C ASP A 235 5.09 -4.89 -16.07
N THR A 236 5.56 -4.43 -17.22
CA THR A 236 4.79 -3.75 -18.29
C THR A 236 3.57 -4.53 -18.79
N GLY A 237 3.66 -5.86 -18.90
CA GLY A 237 2.51 -6.72 -19.23
C GLY A 237 1.62 -7.08 -18.04
N LEU A 238 2.16 -6.95 -16.83
CA LEU A 238 1.41 -7.16 -15.59
C LEU A 238 0.45 -6.00 -15.36
N SER A 239 0.76 -4.75 -15.69
CA SER A 239 -0.19 -3.62 -15.53
C SER A 239 -1.48 -3.78 -16.37
N THR A 240 -1.36 -4.27 -17.60
CA THR A 240 -2.52 -4.55 -18.48
C THR A 240 -3.25 -5.84 -18.09
N LYS A 241 -2.52 -6.89 -17.74
CA LYS A 241 -3.10 -8.14 -17.23
C LYS A 241 -3.81 -7.94 -15.88
N PHE A 242 -3.21 -7.15 -14.98
CA PHE A 242 -3.74 -6.74 -13.69
C PHE A 242 -4.99 -5.85 -13.86
N ARG A 243 -4.97 -4.90 -14.80
CA ARG A 243 -6.16 -4.11 -15.18
C ARG A 243 -7.32 -5.01 -15.64
N ASN A 244 -7.03 -6.01 -16.48
CA ASN A 244 -8.04 -6.91 -17.03
C ASN A 244 -8.56 -7.94 -16.01
N GLU A 245 -7.67 -8.59 -15.23
CA GLU A 245 -8.04 -9.56 -14.20
C GLU A 245 -8.85 -8.95 -13.05
N ILE A 246 -8.63 -7.66 -12.78
CA ILE A 246 -9.37 -6.92 -11.76
C ILE A 246 -10.68 -6.34 -12.31
N ALA A 247 -10.75 -5.97 -13.59
CA ALA A 247 -12.02 -5.62 -14.24
C ALA A 247 -13.05 -6.76 -14.13
N GLU A 248 -12.60 -8.02 -14.14
CA GLU A 248 -13.43 -9.21 -13.92
C GLU A 248 -13.95 -9.37 -12.47
N LEU A 249 -13.47 -8.58 -11.50
CA LEU A 249 -14.00 -8.53 -10.13
C LEU A 249 -15.27 -7.67 -10.02
N SER A 250 -15.59 -6.88 -11.04
CA SER A 250 -16.79 -6.02 -11.12
C SER A 250 -18.12 -6.70 -10.75
N PRO A 251 -18.38 -7.99 -11.09
CA PRO A 251 -19.65 -8.66 -10.75
C PRO A 251 -19.85 -8.98 -9.25
N PHE A 252 -18.78 -8.99 -8.44
CA PHE A 252 -18.84 -9.40 -7.03
C PHE A 252 -19.14 -8.24 -6.08
N TYR A 253 -19.02 -7.01 -6.58
CA TYR A 253 -19.43 -5.81 -5.87
C TYR A 253 -20.90 -5.53 -6.22
N SER A 254 -21.79 -5.80 -5.27
CA SER A 254 -23.19 -5.41 -5.44
C SER A 254 -23.26 -3.89 -5.52
N PRO A 255 -23.92 -3.29 -6.54
CA PRO A 255 -24.07 -1.84 -6.70
C PRO A 255 -25.02 -1.21 -5.65
N GLY A 256 -25.17 -1.84 -4.49
CA GLY A 256 -26.21 -1.56 -3.51
C GLY A 256 -25.93 -0.36 -2.58
N ARG A 257 -24.83 0.37 -2.75
CA ARG A 257 -24.52 1.55 -1.92
C ARG A 257 -24.06 2.80 -2.68
N ASP A 258 -23.79 2.73 -3.97
CA ASP A 258 -23.19 3.85 -4.71
C ASP A 258 -24.16 4.53 -5.69
N ILE A 259 -24.07 5.85 -5.74
CA ILE A 259 -25.07 6.79 -6.29
C ILE A 259 -25.29 6.65 -7.82
N ALA A 260 -24.48 5.87 -8.55
CA ALA A 260 -24.57 5.79 -10.01
C ALA A 260 -23.94 4.54 -10.68
N GLY A 261 -23.77 3.42 -9.96
CA GLY A 261 -23.10 2.24 -10.55
C GLY A 261 -21.59 2.43 -10.80
N PHE A 262 -20.98 3.45 -10.19
CA PHE A 262 -19.54 3.61 -10.13
C PHE A 262 -18.93 2.55 -9.21
N ASN A 263 -17.87 1.89 -9.67
CA ASN A 263 -17.18 0.88 -8.90
C ASN A 263 -15.90 1.47 -8.29
N ILE A 264 -15.98 1.89 -7.02
CA ILE A 264 -14.85 2.48 -6.28
C ILE A 264 -13.64 1.54 -6.26
N TYR A 265 -13.89 0.23 -6.14
CA TYR A 265 -12.82 -0.77 -6.12
C TYR A 265 -12.06 -0.80 -7.45
N TYR A 266 -12.77 -0.78 -8.58
CA TYR A 266 -12.15 -0.68 -9.90
C TYR A 266 -11.30 0.60 -10.02
N SER A 267 -11.88 1.74 -9.67
CA SER A 267 -11.17 3.04 -9.71
C SER A 267 -9.91 3.04 -8.82
N PHE A 268 -9.99 2.44 -7.63
CA PHE A 268 -8.85 2.29 -6.73
C PHE A 268 -7.74 1.45 -7.36
N THR A 269 -8.08 0.33 -7.98
CA THR A 269 -7.10 -0.57 -8.60
C THR A 269 -6.47 0.00 -9.86
N GLU A 270 -7.22 0.79 -10.64
CA GLU A 270 -6.68 1.54 -11.77
C GLU A 270 -5.65 2.57 -11.29
N LEU A 271 -5.97 3.31 -10.22
CA LEU A 271 -5.01 4.23 -9.59
C LEU A 271 -3.76 3.51 -9.08
N THR A 272 -3.91 2.33 -8.45
CA THR A 272 -2.77 1.49 -8.04
C THR A 272 -1.87 1.12 -9.22
N ALA A 273 -2.45 0.77 -10.37
CA ALA A 273 -1.69 0.47 -11.58
C ALA A 273 -0.94 1.70 -12.12
N ILE A 274 -1.59 2.87 -12.12
CA ILE A 274 -0.94 4.14 -12.51
C ILE A 274 0.22 4.48 -11.57
N LYS A 275 0.04 4.34 -10.25
CA LYS A 275 1.12 4.49 -9.24
C LYS A 275 2.29 3.53 -9.50
N GLY A 276 2.00 2.29 -9.87
CA GLY A 276 3.00 1.30 -10.27
C GLY A 276 3.82 1.76 -11.47
N GLU A 277 3.15 2.32 -12.48
CA GLU A 277 3.78 2.86 -13.67
C GLU A 277 4.62 4.12 -13.37
N ILE A 278 4.14 5.02 -12.51
CA ILE A 278 4.90 6.18 -12.00
C ILE A 278 6.20 5.71 -11.34
N TYR A 279 6.11 4.75 -10.41
CA TYR A 279 7.29 4.20 -9.75
C TYR A 279 8.27 3.62 -10.77
N ARG A 280 7.78 2.76 -11.67
CA ARG A 280 8.60 2.08 -12.66
C ARG A 280 9.34 3.07 -13.57
N GLN A 281 8.64 4.10 -14.03
CA GLN A 281 9.15 5.02 -15.04
C GLN A 281 10.02 6.14 -14.47
N LEU A 282 9.85 6.51 -13.20
CA LEU A 282 10.54 7.66 -12.57
C LEU A 282 11.46 7.27 -11.41
N TYR A 283 11.13 6.23 -10.65
CA TYR A 283 11.79 5.91 -9.37
C TYR A 283 12.58 4.59 -9.38
N SER A 284 12.32 3.69 -10.32
CA SER A 284 13.12 2.48 -10.49
C SER A 284 14.56 2.81 -10.91
N VAL A 285 15.49 1.87 -10.76
CA VAL A 285 16.88 2.03 -11.23
C VAL A 285 16.91 2.47 -12.71
N LYS A 286 16.11 1.82 -13.56
CA LYS A 286 16.00 2.19 -14.98
C LYS A 286 15.35 3.56 -15.20
N GLY A 287 14.45 3.98 -14.30
CA GLY A 287 13.81 5.29 -14.34
C GLY A 287 14.80 6.41 -13.97
N GLN A 288 15.69 6.17 -13.02
CA GLN A 288 16.70 7.12 -12.57
C GLN A 288 17.80 7.36 -13.62
N ASP A 289 18.05 6.39 -14.50
CA ASP A 289 19.04 6.51 -15.59
C ASP A 289 18.53 7.32 -16.80
N LYS A 290 17.28 7.80 -16.79
CA LYS A 290 16.70 8.57 -17.90
C LYS A 290 17.32 9.97 -18.02
N SER A 291 17.43 10.46 -19.25
CA SER A 291 17.81 11.86 -19.49
C SER A 291 16.69 12.82 -19.08
N ASP A 292 17.01 14.08 -18.77
CA ASP A 292 16.01 15.10 -18.44
C ASP A 292 14.90 15.23 -19.50
N ALA A 293 15.27 15.12 -20.78
CA ALA A 293 14.30 15.16 -21.88
C ALA A 293 13.33 13.96 -21.84
N ASP A 294 13.84 12.76 -21.56
CA ASP A 294 13.04 11.55 -21.44
C ASP A 294 12.15 11.58 -20.18
N VAL A 295 12.65 12.16 -19.08
CA VAL A 295 11.86 12.37 -17.86
C VAL A 295 10.69 13.31 -18.15
N ILE A 296 10.91 14.43 -18.84
CA ILE A 296 9.84 15.37 -19.20
C ILE A 296 8.78 14.71 -20.07
N ALA A 297 9.19 13.94 -21.08
CA ALA A 297 8.26 13.17 -21.91
C ALA A 297 7.46 12.17 -21.08
N THR A 298 8.15 11.39 -20.25
CA THR A 298 7.56 10.40 -19.34
C THR A 298 6.54 11.04 -18.39
N VAL A 299 6.85 12.19 -17.78
CA VAL A 299 5.94 12.89 -16.87
C VAL A 299 4.70 13.36 -17.61
N SER A 300 4.82 13.84 -18.85
CA SER A 300 3.68 14.24 -19.68
C SER A 300 2.73 13.07 -19.98
N ASP A 301 3.29 11.88 -20.25
CA ASP A 301 2.50 10.68 -20.52
C ASP A 301 1.79 10.19 -19.24
N LEU A 302 2.49 10.18 -18.11
CA LEU A 302 1.94 9.82 -16.80
C LEU A 302 0.84 10.78 -16.33
N ASP A 303 1.03 12.09 -16.54
CA ASP A 303 0.04 13.11 -16.21
C ASP A 303 -1.24 12.92 -17.04
N SER A 304 -1.10 12.56 -18.31
CA SER A 304 -2.24 12.24 -19.19
C SER A 304 -3.04 11.04 -18.66
N LEU A 305 -2.35 9.97 -18.22
CA LEU A 305 -3.00 8.80 -17.61
C LEU A 305 -3.72 9.15 -16.30
N LEU A 306 -3.11 9.97 -15.44
CA LEU A 306 -3.71 10.44 -14.20
C LEU A 306 -4.94 11.32 -14.47
N GLN A 307 -4.88 12.19 -15.47
CA GLN A 307 -5.99 13.07 -15.83
C GLN A 307 -7.16 12.27 -16.43
N GLU A 308 -6.88 11.27 -17.26
CA GLU A 308 -7.90 10.36 -17.80
C GLU A 308 -8.62 9.61 -16.68
N TRP A 309 -7.86 9.04 -15.74
CA TRP A 309 -8.43 8.41 -14.54
C TRP A 309 -9.25 9.40 -13.71
N THR A 310 -8.74 10.60 -13.47
CA THR A 310 -9.44 11.64 -12.69
C THR A 310 -10.78 12.01 -13.32
N ASN A 311 -10.83 12.11 -14.65
CA ASN A 311 -12.04 12.42 -15.40
C ASN A 311 -13.08 11.27 -15.38
N SER A 312 -12.65 10.03 -15.07
CA SER A 312 -13.54 8.88 -14.93
C SER A 312 -14.29 8.86 -13.59
N VAL A 313 -13.81 9.60 -12.58
CA VAL A 313 -14.41 9.66 -11.26
C VAL A 313 -15.67 10.57 -11.29
N PRO A 314 -16.86 10.08 -10.92
CA PRO A 314 -18.08 10.87 -10.95
C PRO A 314 -18.03 12.06 -10.01
N GLN A 315 -18.70 13.16 -10.38
CA GLN A 315 -18.73 14.40 -9.58
C GLN A 315 -19.21 14.21 -8.13
N GLY A 316 -20.06 13.22 -7.86
CA GLY A 316 -20.52 12.91 -6.49
C GLY A 316 -19.42 12.39 -5.55
N TYR A 317 -18.28 11.93 -6.10
CA TYR A 317 -17.09 11.52 -5.33
C TYR A 317 -16.00 12.58 -5.33
N VAL A 318 -16.13 13.61 -6.17
CA VAL A 318 -15.24 14.77 -6.16
C VAL A 318 -15.71 15.67 -5.02
N PRO A 319 -14.87 16.00 -4.04
CA PRO A 319 -15.27 16.91 -2.98
C PRO A 319 -15.70 18.25 -3.58
N ASP A 320 -16.81 18.78 -3.10
CA ASP A 320 -17.43 20.00 -3.65
C ASP A 320 -16.38 21.11 -3.87
N PRO A 321 -16.40 21.81 -5.02
CA PRO A 321 -15.40 22.83 -5.40
C PRO A 321 -15.42 24.11 -4.54
N PHE A 322 -16.06 24.07 -3.36
CA PHE A 322 -16.21 25.21 -2.45
C PHE A 322 -15.11 25.34 -1.39
N CYS A 323 -14.06 24.51 -1.43
CA CYS A 323 -12.79 24.84 -0.79
C CYS A 323 -11.87 25.63 -1.76
N GLY A 324 -12.34 26.74 -2.33
CA GLY A 324 -11.52 27.73 -3.03
C GLY A 324 -10.98 27.35 -4.42
N GLN A 325 -11.72 27.74 -5.45
CA GLN A 325 -11.28 27.98 -6.85
C GLN A 325 -10.41 26.89 -7.49
N SER A 326 -11.04 25.82 -7.95
CA SER A 326 -10.50 24.99 -9.03
C SER A 326 -11.26 25.30 -10.31
N GLN A 327 -10.79 26.29 -11.07
CA GLN A 327 -11.18 26.38 -12.47
C GLN A 327 -10.57 25.20 -13.23
N SER A 328 -11.41 24.50 -13.97
CA SER A 328 -11.04 23.57 -15.03
C SER A 328 -10.41 24.35 -16.17
N PHE A 329 -9.10 24.22 -16.36
CA PHE A 329 -8.44 24.72 -17.56
C PHE A 329 -7.37 23.71 -18.01
N CYS A 330 -7.52 23.25 -19.24
CA CYS A 330 -6.40 22.78 -20.07
C CYS A 330 -5.42 23.94 -20.27
N PRO A 331 -4.12 23.77 -20.02
CA PRO A 331 -3.17 24.79 -20.39
C PRO A 331 -2.29 24.32 -21.56
N ASP A 332 -2.29 25.16 -22.60
CA ASP A 332 -1.42 25.05 -23.78
C ASP A 332 0.07 25.11 -23.38
N ASN A 333 0.84 24.15 -23.90
CA ASN A 333 2.28 23.94 -23.75
C ASN A 333 3.13 25.17 -23.36
N THR A 334 3.51 25.30 -22.08
CA THR A 334 4.70 26.10 -21.65
C THR A 334 5.37 25.45 -20.43
N ARG A 335 6.22 24.44 -20.66
CA ARG A 335 6.57 23.38 -19.69
C ARG A 335 7.51 23.69 -18.50
N PRO A 336 8.35 24.74 -18.44
CA PRO A 336 9.15 25.00 -17.23
C PRO A 336 8.38 25.74 -16.12
N PHE A 337 7.41 26.59 -16.49
CA PHE A 337 6.60 27.36 -15.53
C PHE A 337 5.40 26.55 -15.00
N MET A 338 4.92 25.57 -15.76
CA MET A 338 3.75 24.76 -15.40
C MET A 338 3.99 23.77 -14.26
N SER A 339 5.19 23.17 -14.13
CA SER A 339 5.45 22.19 -13.07
C SER A 339 5.28 22.80 -11.67
N ARG A 340 5.72 24.05 -11.50
CA ARG A 340 5.63 24.79 -10.24
C ARG A 340 4.18 25.07 -9.84
N GLU A 341 3.40 25.60 -10.76
CA GLU A 341 1.99 25.95 -10.53
C GLU A 341 1.11 24.70 -10.35
N LEU A 342 1.37 23.64 -11.12
CA LEU A 342 0.71 22.35 -10.95
C LEU A 342 1.03 21.73 -9.59
N CYS A 343 2.30 21.74 -9.16
CA CYS A 343 2.70 21.28 -7.83
C CYS A 343 2.04 22.11 -6.72
N ALA A 344 1.98 23.44 -6.87
CA ALA A 344 1.30 24.30 -5.92
C ALA A 344 -0.20 23.97 -5.82
N LYS A 345 -0.87 23.81 -6.97
CA LYS A 345 -2.29 23.45 -7.05
C LYS A 345 -2.57 22.09 -6.42
N ALA A 346 -1.75 21.08 -6.73
CA ALA A 346 -1.87 19.73 -6.19
C ALA A 346 -1.63 19.70 -4.67
N ALA A 347 -0.63 20.43 -4.18
CA ALA A 347 -0.35 20.51 -2.75
C ALA A 347 -1.45 21.25 -1.99
N ARG A 348 -2.01 22.33 -2.54
CA ARG A 348 -3.20 23.01 -1.97
C ARG A 348 -4.40 22.09 -1.92
N ALA A 349 -4.71 21.42 -3.02
CA ALA A 349 -5.82 20.46 -3.08
C ALA A 349 -5.64 19.36 -2.02
N THR A 350 -4.43 18.81 -1.88
CA THR A 350 -4.11 17.79 -0.86
C THR A 350 -4.32 18.31 0.56
N MET A 351 -3.85 19.52 0.87
CA MET A 351 -4.04 20.16 2.17
C MET A 351 -5.51 20.49 2.46
N GLN A 352 -6.29 20.88 1.45
CA GLN A 352 -7.72 21.13 1.60
C GLN A 352 -8.50 19.83 1.83
N LEU A 353 -8.18 18.77 1.08
CA LEU A 353 -8.73 17.43 1.30
C LEU A 353 -8.46 16.94 2.71
N ALA A 354 -7.26 17.20 3.24
CA ALA A 354 -6.86 16.84 4.59
C ALA A 354 -7.76 17.46 5.68
N LEU A 355 -8.36 18.62 5.41
CA LEU A 355 -9.31 19.29 6.32
C LEU A 355 -10.72 18.71 6.24
N CYS A 356 -11.04 17.98 5.18
CA CYS A 356 -12.34 17.32 4.98
C CYS A 356 -12.37 15.89 5.53
N ILE A 357 -11.23 15.34 5.96
CA ILE A 357 -11.14 13.97 6.45
C ILE A 357 -11.88 13.85 7.80
N PRO A 358 -12.81 12.89 7.94
CA PRO A 358 -13.46 12.63 9.21
C PRO A 358 -12.43 12.28 10.29
N LYS A 359 -12.42 13.06 11.37
CA LYS A 359 -11.47 12.92 12.50
C LYS A 359 -11.68 11.62 13.28
N ASP A 360 -12.86 11.03 13.16
CA ASP A 360 -13.33 9.82 13.83
C ASP A 360 -12.93 8.52 13.13
N HIS A 361 -12.34 8.55 11.92
CA HIS A 361 -11.90 7.35 11.22
C HIS A 361 -10.38 7.12 11.36
N PRO A 362 -9.93 6.26 12.29
CA PRO A 362 -8.52 6.17 12.65
C PRO A 362 -7.66 5.43 11.61
N LEU A 363 -8.22 4.82 10.57
CA LEU A 363 -7.41 4.27 9.47
C LEU A 363 -7.08 5.31 8.40
N CYS A 364 -7.95 6.30 8.23
CA CYS A 364 -7.76 7.36 7.24
C CYS A 364 -6.53 8.22 7.59
N LEU A 365 -6.34 8.57 8.86
CA LEU A 365 -5.18 9.38 9.24
C LEU A 365 -3.85 8.59 9.15
N GLY A 366 -3.84 7.27 9.36
CA GLY A 366 -2.65 6.43 9.13
C GLY A 366 -2.18 6.38 7.66
N THR A 367 -3.12 6.50 6.74
CA THR A 367 -2.89 6.36 5.29
C THR A 367 -2.68 7.71 4.60
N VAL A 368 -3.33 8.76 5.10
CA VAL A 368 -3.31 10.08 4.44
C VAL A 368 -2.20 11.01 4.95
N ILE A 369 -1.71 10.84 6.18
CA ILE A 369 -0.73 11.78 6.78
C ILE A 369 0.49 12.05 5.91
N TYR A 370 0.99 11.02 5.23
CA TYR A 370 2.19 11.16 4.43
C TYR A 370 1.96 12.10 3.25
N PHE A 371 0.79 12.02 2.59
CA PHE A 371 0.43 12.94 1.51
C PHE A 371 0.34 14.39 2.01
N VAL A 372 -0.15 14.59 3.23
CA VAL A 372 -0.24 15.94 3.85
C VAL A 372 1.15 16.49 4.17
N VAL A 373 2.02 15.69 4.78
CA VAL A 373 3.40 16.07 5.06
C VAL A 373 4.14 16.38 3.76
N PHE A 374 3.96 15.56 2.72
CA PHE A 374 4.53 15.82 1.39
C PHE A 374 4.01 17.11 0.76
N ALA A 375 2.71 17.38 0.83
CA ALA A 375 2.12 18.61 0.33
C ALA A 375 2.66 19.84 1.06
N MET A 376 2.79 19.79 2.39
CA MET A 376 3.36 20.89 3.18
C MET A 376 4.85 21.11 2.86
N MET A 377 5.62 20.03 2.68
CA MET A 377 7.01 20.11 2.27
C MET A 377 7.15 20.75 0.88
N ILE A 378 6.35 20.32 -0.10
CA ILE A 378 6.34 20.88 -1.46
C ILE A 378 6.01 22.38 -1.39
N MET A 379 4.96 22.76 -0.66
CA MET A 379 4.60 24.18 -0.52
C MET A 379 5.69 25.01 0.14
N ALA A 380 6.35 24.49 1.17
CA ALA A 380 7.48 25.18 1.79
C ALA A 380 8.62 25.39 0.79
N ILE A 381 9.00 24.35 0.04
CA ILE A 381 10.04 24.45 -1.02
C ILE A 381 9.66 25.50 -2.06
N LEU A 382 8.41 25.51 -2.50
CA LEU A 382 7.90 26.51 -3.44
C LEU A 382 8.05 27.91 -2.84
N ILE A 383 7.54 28.17 -1.64
CA ILE A 383 7.63 29.50 -0.99
C ILE A 383 9.09 29.96 -0.83
N ILE A 384 10.01 29.05 -0.44
CA ILE A 384 11.43 29.37 -0.29
C ILE A 384 12.06 29.79 -1.63
N GLN A 385 11.69 29.11 -2.73
CA GLN A 385 12.21 29.41 -4.06
C GLN A 385 11.69 30.73 -4.64
N ASP A 386 10.47 31.16 -4.28
CA ASP A 386 9.91 32.47 -4.67
C ASP A 386 9.13 33.08 -3.50
N PRO A 387 9.82 33.78 -2.57
CA PRO A 387 9.19 34.32 -1.37
C PRO A 387 8.35 35.58 -1.65
N TYR A 388 8.36 36.10 -2.89
CA TYR A 388 7.56 37.26 -3.32
C TYR A 388 6.21 36.85 -3.93
N THR A 389 5.90 35.55 -3.95
CA THR A 389 4.65 35.01 -4.49
C THR A 389 3.43 35.67 -3.83
N VAL A 390 2.49 36.17 -4.64
CA VAL A 390 1.27 36.86 -4.19
C VAL A 390 0.40 35.95 -3.30
N GLU A 391 0.39 34.65 -3.58
CA GLU A 391 -0.37 33.65 -2.83
C GLU A 391 0.35 33.13 -1.58
N GLY A 392 1.63 33.46 -1.38
CA GLY A 392 2.45 32.88 -0.32
C GLY A 392 1.86 33.03 1.08
N GLN A 393 1.24 34.19 1.40
CA GLN A 393 0.55 34.40 2.68
C GLN A 393 -0.67 33.48 2.85
N ARG A 394 -1.45 33.27 1.77
CA ARG A 394 -2.61 32.37 1.80
C ARG A 394 -2.19 30.92 1.97
N ASP A 395 -1.07 30.55 1.34
CA ASP A 395 -0.49 29.22 1.42
C ASP A 395 0.02 28.91 2.83
N VAL A 396 0.73 29.85 3.47
CA VAL A 396 1.15 29.70 4.88
C VAL A 396 -0.05 29.61 5.81
N GLU A 397 -1.12 30.39 5.58
CA GLU A 397 -2.33 30.31 6.39
C GLU A 397 -3.05 28.96 6.21
N LEU A 398 -3.06 28.39 4.99
CA LEU A 398 -3.56 27.03 4.75
C LEU A 398 -2.71 25.99 5.48
N MET A 399 -1.38 26.09 5.40
CA MET A 399 -0.46 25.22 6.15
C MET A 399 -0.73 25.26 7.66
N LYS A 400 -0.96 26.46 8.21
CA LYS A 400 -1.31 26.66 9.62
C LYS A 400 -2.63 26.01 10.00
N ARG A 401 -3.68 26.13 9.17
CA ARG A 401 -4.97 25.47 9.41
C ARG A 401 -4.85 23.95 9.43
N VAL A 402 -4.08 23.38 8.50
CA VAL A 402 -3.81 21.93 8.48
C VAL A 402 -3.07 21.51 9.74
N GLU A 403 -1.99 22.20 10.10
CA GLU A 403 -1.24 21.91 11.34
C GLU A 403 -2.14 21.94 12.57
N MET A 404 -2.95 23.00 12.75
CA MET A 404 -3.84 23.11 13.90
C MET A 404 -4.88 21.98 13.94
N SER A 405 -5.51 21.67 12.80
CA SER A 405 -6.50 20.59 12.72
C SER A 405 -5.89 19.22 13.03
N TRP A 406 -4.61 19.01 12.73
CA TRP A 406 -3.90 17.76 12.95
C TRP A 406 -3.23 17.69 14.33
N ALA A 407 -2.91 18.83 14.93
CA ALA A 407 -2.43 18.92 16.32
C ALA A 407 -3.56 18.70 17.35
N GLU A 408 -4.80 19.08 17.03
CA GLU A 408 -5.96 18.68 17.85
C GLU A 408 -6.09 17.16 17.96
N LEU A 409 -5.78 16.47 16.85
CA LEU A 409 -5.73 15.01 16.80
C LEU A 409 -4.55 14.44 17.59
N SER A 410 -3.57 15.22 18.07
CA SER A 410 -2.39 14.73 18.81
C SER A 410 -2.50 14.88 20.34
N SER A 411 -3.67 15.23 20.88
CA SER A 411 -3.87 15.50 22.32
C SER A 411 -4.17 14.25 23.20
N GLU A 412 -4.58 13.14 22.59
CA GLU A 412 -4.83 11.81 23.17
C GLU A 412 -3.66 10.79 23.00
N ASN A 413 -2.62 10.84 23.86
CA ASN A 413 -1.61 9.76 24.06
C ASN A 413 -1.05 9.05 22.80
N PHE A 414 -0.14 9.71 22.07
CA PHE A 414 0.36 9.24 20.78
C PHE A 414 1.71 8.52 20.81
N ASP A 415 1.91 7.74 19.75
CA ASP A 415 3.19 7.24 19.28
C ASP A 415 4.11 8.41 18.82
N GLU A 416 5.39 8.31 19.17
CA GLU A 416 6.47 9.23 18.80
C GLU A 416 6.51 9.52 17.29
N ALA A 417 6.16 8.54 16.46
CA ALA A 417 6.12 8.69 15.01
C ALA A 417 5.09 9.74 14.53
N LEU A 418 3.88 9.78 15.12
CA LEU A 418 2.87 10.78 14.74
C LEU A 418 3.29 12.17 15.20
N ILE A 419 3.83 12.28 16.41
CA ILE A 419 4.34 13.53 16.97
C ILE A 419 5.44 14.09 16.05
N GLN A 420 6.36 13.24 15.59
CA GLN A 420 7.42 13.64 14.68
C GLN A 420 6.87 14.13 13.32
N LEU A 421 5.84 13.46 12.76
CA LEU A 421 5.23 13.90 11.50
C LEU A 421 4.54 15.27 11.63
N ILE A 422 3.82 15.50 12.73
CA ILE A 422 3.19 16.80 13.02
C ILE A 422 4.27 17.87 13.24
N HIS A 423 5.34 17.55 13.98
CA HIS A 423 6.46 18.45 14.16
C HIS A 423 7.11 18.83 12.83
N ASN A 424 7.28 17.87 11.91
CA ASN A 424 7.79 18.16 10.57
C ASN A 424 6.88 19.14 9.81
N CYS A 425 5.54 18.98 9.90
CA CYS A 425 4.58 19.94 9.34
C CYS A 425 4.78 21.35 9.90
N SER A 426 4.92 21.50 11.22
CA SER A 426 5.22 22.78 11.87
C SER A 426 6.52 23.39 11.36
N GLN A 427 7.59 22.59 11.27
CA GLN A 427 8.89 23.03 10.77
C GLN A 427 8.79 23.58 9.33
N TYR A 428 8.12 22.87 8.42
CA TYR A 428 7.93 23.32 7.05
C TYR A 428 7.16 24.64 6.97
N ARG A 429 6.11 24.81 7.77
CA ARG A 429 5.37 26.08 7.86
C ARG A 429 6.26 27.21 8.37
N GLU A 430 6.97 27.00 9.48
CA GLU A 430 7.82 28.03 10.10
C GLU A 430 8.92 28.53 9.16
N ILE A 431 9.55 27.61 8.42
CA ILE A 431 10.55 27.96 7.41
C ILE A 431 9.92 28.83 6.32
N ALA A 432 8.76 28.43 5.79
CA ALA A 432 8.05 29.19 4.76
C ALA A 432 7.63 30.60 5.25
N GLU A 433 7.08 30.69 6.46
CA GLU A 433 6.66 31.95 7.07
C GLU A 433 7.84 32.91 7.29
N LYS A 434 8.97 32.38 7.76
CA LYS A 434 10.20 33.15 7.98
C LYS A 434 10.74 33.75 6.67
N GLU A 435 10.71 33.00 5.57
CA GLU A 435 11.18 33.51 4.27
C GLU A 435 10.26 34.60 3.70
N ILE A 436 8.94 34.45 3.86
CA ILE A 436 7.98 35.53 3.49
C ILE A 436 8.24 36.79 4.31
N PHE A 437 8.44 36.67 5.62
CA PHE A 437 8.72 37.81 6.50
C PHE A 437 10.02 38.53 6.10
N LYS A 438 11.08 37.78 5.78
CA LYS A 438 12.33 38.34 5.24
C LYS A 438 12.12 39.10 3.94
N ALA A 439 11.36 38.54 2.99
CA ALA A 439 11.07 39.19 1.72
C ALA A 439 10.28 40.49 1.89
N MET A 440 9.31 40.52 2.82
CA MET A 440 8.54 41.74 3.14
C MET A 440 9.39 42.83 3.76
N THR A 441 10.26 42.49 4.71
CA THR A 441 11.16 43.46 5.36
C THR A 441 12.19 44.05 4.39
N MET A 442 12.72 43.26 3.46
CA MET A 442 13.58 43.74 2.37
C MET A 442 12.83 44.67 1.39
N ARG A 443 11.57 44.38 1.08
CA ARG A 443 10.74 45.24 0.23
C ARG A 443 10.48 46.60 0.88
N CYS A 444 10.17 46.63 2.17
CA CYS A 444 9.93 47.86 2.92
C CYS A 444 11.18 48.74 3.07
N SER A 445 12.36 48.12 3.19
CA SER A 445 13.65 48.83 3.28
C SER A 445 14.16 49.30 1.90
N GLY A 446 13.85 48.61 0.81
CA GLY A 446 14.12 49.08 -0.55
C GLY A 446 13.23 50.26 -0.98
N SER A 447 11.97 50.30 -0.53
CA SER A 447 11.05 51.40 -0.81
C SER A 447 11.37 52.69 -0.04
N SER A 448 12.01 52.60 1.13
CA SER A 448 12.42 53.81 1.88
C SER A 448 13.66 54.48 1.29
N LEU A 449 14.58 53.71 0.70
CA LEU A 449 15.77 54.24 0.01
C LEU A 449 15.43 54.95 -1.31
N SER A 450 14.36 54.52 -2.00
CA SER A 450 13.92 55.10 -3.28
C SER A 450 12.99 56.31 -3.13
N GLN A 451 12.58 56.67 -1.91
CA GLN A 451 11.88 57.94 -1.59
C GLN A 451 12.83 59.04 -1.09
N THR A 452 14.12 58.72 -0.90
CA THR A 452 15.17 59.66 -0.44
C THR A 452 16.17 60.06 -1.51
N MET A 453 15.92 59.70 -2.78
CA MET A 453 16.53 60.29 -3.97
C MET A 453 15.46 61.06 -4.74
#